data_AF-A0A1F6K2V9-F1
#
_entry.id   AF-A0A1F6K2V9-F1
#
_cell.length_a   1.000
_cell.length_b   1.000
_cell.length_c   1.000
_cell.angle_alpha   90.00
_cell.angle_beta   90.00
_cell.angle_gamma   90.00
#
_symmetry.space_group_name_H-M   'P 1'
#
loop_
_entity.id
_entity.type
_entity.pdbx_description
1 polymer ?
#
loop_
_entity_poly.entity_id
_entity_poly.type
_entity_poly.pdbx_seq_one_letter_code
_entity_poly.pdbx_strand_id
1 'polypeptide(L)'
;MNNKALILDIAMNLNRIGNWAADSFAVKEKRIYFFLNQTTEYIDSLNISSFSDKFKKTFDNFLDEYKLLKQEIKLNPKDNEVWGEKMMTWGNILTHRSKLLK
;
A
#
# COMPACT_ATOMS: atom_id res chain seq x y z
N MET A 1 0.97 -5.60 17.76
CA MET A 1 0.12 -4.50 17.23
C MET A 1 -1.23 -5.07 16.84
N ASN A 2 -2.30 -4.27 16.88
CA ASN A 2 -3.60 -4.72 16.35
C ASN A 2 -3.64 -4.56 14.82
N ASN A 3 -4.48 -5.35 14.15
CA ASN A 3 -4.58 -5.35 12.69
C ASN A 3 -5.01 -3.99 12.13
N LYS A 4 -5.86 -3.25 12.84
CA LYS A 4 -6.31 -1.92 12.43
C LYS A 4 -5.15 -0.92 12.32
N ALA A 5 -4.25 -0.91 13.30
CA ALA A 5 -3.06 -0.06 13.29
C ALA A 5 -2.14 -0.43 12.11
N LEU A 6 -1.86 -1.72 11.91
CA LEU A 6 -1.05 -2.18 10.78
C LEU A 6 -1.65 -1.78 9.42
N ILE A 7 -2.98 -1.87 9.25
CA ILE A 7 -3.65 -1.41 8.03
C ILE A 7 -3.51 0.10 7.84
N LEU A 8 -3.56 0.90 8.92
CA LEU A 8 -3.34 2.34 8.84
C LEU A 8 -1.88 2.67 8.52
N ASP A 9 -0.91 1.90 9.04
CA ASP A 9 0.51 2.06 8.72
C ASP A 9 0.80 1.71 7.26
N ILE A 10 0.21 0.61 6.75
CA ILE A 10 0.22 0.26 5.33
C ILE A 10 -0.35 1.42 4.51
N ALA A 11 -1.55 1.91 4.86
CA ALA A 11 -2.20 3.00 4.16
C ALA A 11 -1.35 4.28 4.11
N MET A 12 -0.72 4.63 5.23
CA MET A 12 0.20 5.77 5.32
C MET A 12 1.42 5.59 4.43
N ASN A 13 2.01 4.39 4.41
CA ASN A 13 3.15 4.10 3.56
C ASN A 13 2.79 4.20 2.08
N LEU A 14 1.64 3.66 1.66
CA LEU A 14 1.16 3.78 0.27
C LEU A 14 1.00 5.25 -0.13
N ASN A 15 0.41 6.08 0.74
CA ASN A 15 0.27 7.51 0.49
C ASN A 15 1.62 8.22 0.38
N ARG A 16 2.60 7.89 1.23
CA ARG A 16 3.96 8.46 1.16
C ARG A 16 4.67 8.04 -0.12
N ILE A 17 4.63 6.74 -0.44
CA ILE A 17 5.24 6.15 -1.64
C ILE A 17 4.66 6.82 -2.88
N GLY A 18 3.34 6.91 -2.99
CA GLY A 18 2.68 7.50 -4.14
C GLY A 18 3.01 8.98 -4.34
N ASN A 19 3.01 9.77 -3.26
CA ASN A 19 3.45 11.17 -3.31
C ASN A 19 4.90 11.32 -3.77
N TRP A 20 5.81 10.43 -3.33
CA TRP A 20 7.21 10.49 -3.75
C TRP A 20 7.42 10.07 -5.20
N ALA A 21 6.68 9.07 -5.65
CA ALA A 21 6.72 8.61 -7.04
C ALA A 21 6.23 9.71 -8.00
N ALA A 22 5.12 10.36 -7.67
CA ALA A 22 4.54 11.44 -8.48
C ALA A 22 5.42 12.70 -8.51
N ASP A 23 6.05 13.05 -7.39
CA ASP A 23 6.90 14.25 -7.32
C ASP A 23 8.26 14.06 -8.02
N SER A 24 9.02 13.01 -7.64
CA SER A 24 10.36 12.76 -8.21
C SER A 24 10.87 11.37 -7.84
N PHE A 25 10.44 10.36 -8.60
CA PHE A 25 10.85 8.95 -8.37
C PHE A 25 12.37 8.78 -8.30
N ALA A 26 13.12 9.27 -9.31
CA ALA A 26 14.57 9.06 -9.41
C ALA A 26 15.35 9.58 -8.18
N VAL A 27 14.89 10.68 -7.58
CA VAL A 27 15.53 11.26 -6.39
C VAL A 27 15.17 10.50 -5.12
N LYS A 28 13.96 9.93 -5.08
CA LYS A 28 13.38 9.32 -3.87
C LYS A 28 13.36 7.79 -3.90
N GLU A 29 13.93 7.18 -4.94
CA GLU A 29 13.89 5.75 -5.24
C GLU A 29 14.25 4.88 -4.02
N LYS A 30 15.40 5.14 -3.37
CA LYS A 30 15.84 4.39 -2.17
C LYS A 30 14.79 4.44 -1.06
N ARG A 31 14.16 5.60 -0.86
CA ARG A 31 13.13 5.79 0.15
C ARG A 31 11.85 5.05 -0.23
N ILE A 32 11.44 5.11 -1.50
CA ILE A 32 10.29 4.37 -2.01
C ILE A 32 10.47 2.87 -1.77
N TYR A 33 11.63 2.31 -2.13
CA TYR A 33 11.90 0.89 -1.89
C TYR A 33 11.94 0.51 -0.41
N PHE A 34 12.51 1.35 0.46
CA PHE A 34 12.48 1.13 1.90
C PHE A 34 11.04 0.98 2.41
N PHE A 35 10.17 1.93 2.07
CA PHE A 35 8.77 1.89 2.51
C PHE A 35 7.94 0.81 1.82
N LEU A 36 8.28 0.40 0.59
CA LEU A 36 7.68 -0.77 -0.07
C LEU A 36 8.00 -2.07 0.67
N ASN A 37 9.26 -2.24 1.10
CA ASN A 37 9.67 -3.41 1.87
C ASN A 37 8.96 -3.44 3.23
N GLN A 38 8.97 -2.32 3.96
CA GLN A 38 8.25 -2.17 5.22
C GLN A 38 6.75 -2.45 5.06
N THR A 39 6.13 -2.00 3.96
CA THR A 39 4.71 -2.28 3.67
C THR A 39 4.46 -3.77 3.46
N THR A 40 5.37 -4.48 2.79
CA THR A 40 5.29 -5.94 2.65
C THR A 40 5.45 -6.65 3.99
N GLU A 41 6.41 -6.24 4.82
CA GLU A 41 6.56 -6.81 6.17
C GLU A 41 5.30 -6.63 7.02
N TYR A 42 4.65 -5.47 6.92
CA TYR A 42 3.36 -5.24 7.59
C TYR A 42 2.25 -6.13 7.08
N ILE A 43 2.14 -6.29 5.75
CA ILE A 43 1.17 -7.20 5.14
C ILE A 43 1.38 -8.64 5.66
N ASP A 44 2.62 -9.10 5.67
CA ASP A 44 2.98 -10.47 6.09
C ASP A 44 2.73 -10.71 7.59
N SER A 45 2.74 -9.64 8.40
CA SER A 45 2.48 -9.70 9.84
C SER A 45 0.99 -9.67 10.23
N LEU A 46 0.08 -9.41 9.28
CA LEU A 46 -1.35 -9.31 9.56
C LEU A 46 -1.96 -10.68 9.89
N ASN A 47 -2.79 -10.72 10.94
CA ASN A 47 -3.64 -11.88 11.18
C ASN A 47 -4.92 -11.78 10.33
N ILE A 48 -4.85 -12.20 9.07
CA ILE A 48 -5.96 -12.08 8.10
C ILE A 48 -7.21 -12.86 8.53
N SER A 49 -7.05 -13.95 9.30
CA SER A 49 -8.18 -14.75 9.79
C SER A 49 -9.13 -13.98 10.72
N SER A 50 -8.68 -12.85 11.28
CA SER A 50 -9.49 -11.99 12.13
C SER A 50 -10.31 -10.96 11.35
N PHE A 51 -10.20 -10.91 10.03
CA PHE A 51 -10.89 -9.90 9.21
C PHE A 51 -12.37 -10.25 9.05
N SER A 52 -13.24 -9.25 9.15
CA SER A 52 -14.62 -9.40 8.73
C SER A 52 -14.69 -9.61 7.22
N ASP A 53 -15.66 -10.39 6.73
CA ASP A 53 -15.83 -10.65 5.29
C ASP A 53 -15.88 -9.36 4.45
N LYS A 54 -16.52 -8.32 5.01
CA LYS A 54 -16.61 -6.99 4.37
C LYS A 54 -15.26 -6.32 4.18
N PHE A 55 -14.36 -6.45 5.15
CA PHE A 55 -13.00 -5.91 5.03
C PHE A 55 -12.11 -6.83 4.20
N LYS A 56 -12.24 -8.15 4.39
CA LYS A 56 -11.44 -9.15 3.69
C LYS A 56 -11.52 -8.98 2.17
N LYS A 57 -12.72 -8.81 1.61
CA LYS A 57 -12.87 -8.57 0.15
C LYS A 57 -12.11 -7.31 -0.33
N THR A 58 -12.13 -6.23 0.44
CA THR A 58 -11.34 -5.03 0.13
C THR A 58 -9.85 -5.33 0.17
N PHE A 59 -9.42 -6.07 1.20
CA PHE A 59 -8.01 -6.38 1.40
C PHE A 59 -7.46 -7.34 0.34
N ASP A 60 -8.24 -8.35 -0.08
CA ASP A 60 -7.87 -9.26 -1.15
C ASP A 60 -7.63 -8.49 -2.47
N ASN A 61 -8.56 -7.59 -2.84
CA ASN A 61 -8.39 -6.73 -4.01
C ASN A 61 -7.14 -5.83 -3.91
N PHE A 62 -6.84 -5.34 -2.71
CA PHE A 62 -5.63 -4.56 -2.46
C PHE A 62 -4.37 -5.41 -2.68
N LEU A 63 -4.33 -6.65 -2.18
CA LEU A 63 -3.18 -7.53 -2.35
C LEU A 63 -2.90 -7.83 -3.82
N ASP A 64 -3.95 -8.06 -4.61
CA ASP A 64 -3.83 -8.29 -6.04
C ASP A 64 -3.22 -7.08 -6.76
N GLU A 65 -3.74 -5.88 -6.53
CA GLU A 65 -3.18 -4.66 -7.16
C GLU A 65 -1.78 -4.34 -6.62
N TYR A 66 -1.55 -4.47 -5.31
CA TYR A 66 -0.25 -4.17 -4.70
C TYR A 66 0.86 -5.06 -5.27
N LYS A 67 0.55 -6.33 -5.55
CA LYS A 67 1.47 -7.25 -6.22
C LYS A 67 1.85 -6.74 -7.62
N LEU A 68 0.90 -6.25 -8.39
CA LEU A 68 1.14 -5.68 -9.72
C LEU A 68 1.99 -4.41 -9.62
N LEU A 69 1.60 -3.47 -8.75
CA LEU A 69 2.32 -2.22 -8.54
C LEU A 69 3.78 -2.44 -8.11
N LYS A 70 4.05 -3.44 -7.24
CA LYS A 70 5.42 -3.84 -6.85
C LYS A 70 6.25 -4.40 -8.01
N GLN A 71 5.63 -4.98 -9.01
CA GLN A 71 6.31 -5.48 -10.21
C GLN A 71 6.56 -4.33 -11.18
N GLU A 72 5.56 -3.49 -11.42
CA GLU A 72 5.63 -2.33 -12.30
C GLU A 72 6.77 -1.38 -11.92
N ILE A 73 6.93 -1.08 -10.62
CA ILE A 73 7.95 -0.13 -10.16
C ILE A 73 9.39 -0.56 -10.50
N LYS A 74 9.65 -1.88 -10.57
CA LYS A 74 10.96 -2.44 -10.94
C LYS A 74 11.29 -2.27 -12.42
N LEU A 75 10.26 -2.07 -13.25
CA LEU A 75 10.41 -1.84 -14.68
C LEU A 75 10.62 -0.36 -15.00
N ASN A 76 10.75 0.49 -13.97
CA ASN A 76 10.76 1.95 -14.06
C ASN A 76 9.57 2.44 -14.90
N PRO A 77 8.36 2.42 -14.32
CA PRO A 77 7.14 2.65 -15.07
C PRO A 77 7.25 3.97 -15.81
N LYS A 78 6.90 3.97 -17.10
CA LYS A 78 6.99 5.16 -17.97
C LYS A 78 6.25 6.36 -17.38
N ASP A 79 5.29 6.10 -16.49
CA ASP A 79 4.45 7.07 -15.83
C ASP A 79 4.43 6.84 -14.30
N ASN A 80 5.41 7.41 -13.62
CA ASN A 80 5.53 7.34 -12.15
C ASN A 80 4.39 8.12 -11.45
N GLU A 81 3.77 9.08 -12.13
CA GLU A 81 2.65 9.86 -11.62
C GLU A 81 1.40 8.97 -11.51
N VAL A 82 1.02 8.30 -12.61
CA VAL A 82 -0.12 7.36 -12.61
C VAL A 82 0.11 6.21 -11.63
N TRP A 83 1.32 5.67 -11.56
CA TRP A 83 1.65 4.64 -10.57
C TRP A 83 1.50 5.16 -9.13
N GLY A 84 1.95 6.39 -8.88
CA GLY A 84 1.82 7.05 -7.59
C GLY A 84 0.37 7.31 -7.18
N GLU A 85 -0.48 7.73 -8.12
CA GLU A 85 -1.92 7.92 -7.90
C GLU A 85 -2.63 6.63 -7.49
N LYS A 86 -2.30 5.51 -8.13
CA LYS A 86 -2.84 4.19 -7.74
C LYS A 86 -2.45 3.81 -6.32
N MET A 87 -1.18 4.04 -5.93
CA MET A 87 -0.73 3.83 -4.55
C MET A 87 -1.51 4.68 -3.56
N MET A 88 -1.68 5.97 -3.83
CA MET A 88 -2.45 6.87 -2.97
C MET A 88 -3.93 6.48 -2.89
N THR A 89 -4.51 6.04 -4.01
CA THR A 89 -5.89 5.55 -4.06
C THR A 89 -6.10 4.38 -3.09
N TRP A 90 -5.21 3.39 -3.11
CA TRP A 90 -5.25 2.31 -2.13
C TRP A 90 -4.98 2.76 -0.70
N GLY A 91 -4.04 3.69 -0.50
CA GLY A 91 -3.81 4.32 0.80
C GLY A 91 -5.10 4.93 1.37
N ASN A 92 -5.86 5.66 0.56
CA ASN A 92 -7.13 6.26 0.97
C ASN A 92 -8.21 5.22 1.21
N ILE A 93 -8.37 4.22 0.32
CA ILE A 93 -9.33 3.12 0.51
C ILE A 93 -9.06 2.39 1.82
N LEU A 94 -7.82 1.98 2.07
CA LEU A 94 -7.46 1.24 3.28
C LEU A 94 -7.65 2.11 4.54
N THR A 95 -7.32 3.40 4.48
CA THR A 95 -7.60 4.34 5.57
C THR A 95 -9.08 4.34 5.93
N HIS A 96 -9.96 4.50 4.95
CA HIS A 96 -11.41 4.52 5.19
C HIS A 96 -11.94 3.16 5.65
N ARG A 97 -11.48 2.07 5.04
CA ARG A 97 -12.01 0.71 5.27
C ARG A 97 -11.47 0.09 6.56
N SER A 98 -10.36 0.59 7.12
CA SER A 98 -9.84 0.19 8.43
C SER A 98 -10.87 0.34 9.57
N LYS A 99 -11.89 1.19 9.41
CA LYS A 99 -13.01 1.34 10.35
C LYS A 99 -13.86 0.07 10.52
N LEU A 100 -13.75 -0.88 9.57
CA LEU A 100 -14.40 -2.19 9.62
C LEU A 100 -13.60 -3.23 10.42
N LEU A 101 -12.43 -2.86 10.91
CA LEU A 101 -11.60 -3.66 11.82
C LEU A 101 -11.82 -3.19 13.26
N LYS A 102 -11.83 -4.17 14.17
CA LYS A 102 -11.90 -3.92 15.61
C LYS A 102 -10.53 -3.54 16.15
#